data_AF-A0A3C0J6K7-F1
#
_entry.id   AF-A0A3C0J6K7-F1
#
_cell.length_a   1.000
_cell.length_b   1.000
_cell.length_c   1.000
_cell.angle_alpha   90.00
_cell.angle_beta   90.00
_cell.angle_gamma   90.00
#
_symmetry.space_group_name_H-M   'P 1'
#
loop_
_entity.id
_entity.type
_entity.pdbx_description
1 polymer ?
#
loop_
_entity_poly.entity_id
_entity_poly.type
_entity_poly.pdbx_seq_one_letter_code
_entity_poly.pdbx_strand_id
1 'polypeptide(L)'
;MKKRTLAALAAVGLLLCGCSGKNNNDNNTKNDIDNNVDNNVNYVVGDYDFSYNEKTDSSVGYEWGYMSESHDGYYVSLLGNIKFLDSKLENCVPLCSNPDCTHNTEECVSYIGRNGISLSSSVYYNDGYVYETGVEKVENTGCDINLYRLKDDGTSFEKYMTLYRLEVNDDETSGYPEICIHRGYVYYVIPLQSTMKLQRMKLGSKEAETVYEMTGDRQNLYRIKAYGNHIFFQAGNFSADNIDINASIFSYDIDTGKVEKVVENAVSYYGIGINRLYYSLDGGVQVYDFEKKTSEEFIGKIYEEQSMLVSDKYVTVYDKSNMQVYDFTGKKVYERNLDKDNISSIYGIDGDTVFVYVYKKGEPGIKGIKGLGYFKIASDDTFVPIEVYETEN
;
A
#
# COMPACT_ATOMS: atom_id res chain seq x y z
N MET A 1 -12.12 6.26 67.31
CA MET A 1 -11.84 7.19 68.43
C MET A 1 -10.39 7.64 68.37
N LYS A 2 -10.16 8.92 68.65
CA LYS A 2 -8.87 9.64 68.62
C LYS A 2 -7.79 8.99 69.51
N LYS A 3 -6.53 9.06 69.09
CA LYS A 3 -5.47 9.97 69.60
C LYS A 3 -4.14 9.65 68.86
N ARG A 4 -3.56 10.59 68.07
CA ARG A 4 -2.84 11.84 68.42
C ARG A 4 -1.37 11.57 68.79
N THR A 5 -0.45 11.86 67.85
CA THR A 5 0.45 13.06 67.72
C THR A 5 1.80 12.85 68.43
N LEU A 6 2.92 12.91 67.70
CA LEU A 6 3.78 14.10 67.44
C LEU A 6 4.39 14.65 68.75
N ALA A 7 5.67 14.99 68.88
CA ALA A 7 6.69 15.33 67.89
C ALA A 7 8.08 15.47 68.55
N ALA A 8 9.11 15.42 67.70
CA ALA A 8 10.22 16.38 67.61
C ALA A 8 11.28 16.45 68.75
N LEU A 9 12.57 16.70 68.50
CA LEU A 9 13.30 17.11 67.28
C LEU A 9 14.82 16.88 67.49
N ALA A 10 15.50 16.55 66.37
CA ALA A 10 16.89 16.79 65.94
C ALA A 10 18.04 16.68 66.97
N ALA A 11 18.94 15.69 66.92
CA ALA A 11 19.89 15.24 65.88
C ALA A 11 21.19 16.08 65.78
N VAL A 12 22.28 15.39 66.12
CA VAL A 12 23.69 15.79 66.22
C VAL A 12 24.48 15.13 65.09
N GLY A 13 25.43 15.88 64.50
CA GLY A 13 26.79 15.43 64.14
C GLY A 13 27.01 14.32 63.09
N LEU A 14 27.64 14.74 61.98
CA LEU A 14 28.88 14.18 61.38
C LEU A 14 28.98 12.65 61.12
N LEU A 15 29.07 12.26 59.84
CA LEU A 15 30.23 11.57 59.19
C LEU A 15 29.82 10.74 57.95
N LEU A 16 30.60 10.95 56.89
CA LEU A 16 31.17 9.99 55.93
C LEU A 16 30.32 9.16 54.93
N CYS A 17 30.95 9.07 53.75
CA CYS A 17 30.91 8.02 52.72
C CYS A 17 29.80 8.03 51.66
N GLY A 18 30.27 8.06 50.40
CA GLY A 18 29.85 7.05 49.42
C GLY A 18 28.88 7.52 48.34
N CYS A 19 29.37 7.45 47.10
CA CYS A 19 28.69 7.65 45.83
C CYS A 19 27.26 7.07 45.75
N SER A 20 26.30 7.84 45.21
CA SER A 20 25.10 7.43 44.45
C SER A 20 24.32 8.69 44.04
N GLY A 21 23.81 8.72 42.81
CA GLY A 21 23.28 9.93 42.17
C GLY A 21 21.76 10.15 42.21
N LYS A 22 21.37 11.26 41.54
CA LYS A 22 20.03 11.69 41.05
C LYS A 22 19.01 12.04 42.16
N ASN A 23 18.19 13.10 42.10
CA ASN A 23 17.75 13.96 41.00
C ASN A 23 16.91 15.16 41.53
N ASN A 24 16.81 16.23 40.70
CA ASN A 24 15.66 17.13 40.49
C ASN A 24 15.31 18.19 41.57
N ASN A 25 14.83 19.41 41.27
CA ASN A 25 14.35 20.12 40.08
C ASN A 25 14.38 21.63 40.46
N ASP A 26 14.49 22.59 39.54
CA ASP A 26 13.34 23.08 38.77
C ASP A 26 13.75 23.70 37.41
N ASN A 27 13.24 23.07 36.36
CA ASN A 27 12.40 23.64 35.30
C ASN A 27 12.93 24.82 34.49
N ASN A 28 13.58 24.48 33.35
CA ASN A 28 13.08 24.84 32.02
C ASN A 28 13.94 24.15 30.95
N THR A 29 13.67 22.89 30.64
CA THR A 29 14.23 22.24 29.44
C THR A 29 13.30 22.44 28.28
N LYS A 30 13.61 23.47 27.49
CA LYS A 30 13.43 23.46 26.05
C LYS A 30 14.51 22.52 25.52
N ASN A 31 14.21 21.22 25.45
CA ASN A 31 15.10 20.29 24.76
C ASN A 31 14.63 20.24 23.32
N ASP A 32 15.43 20.87 22.46
CA ASP A 32 15.37 20.69 21.03
C ASP A 32 15.45 19.19 20.73
N ILE A 33 14.41 18.71 20.05
CA ILE A 33 14.37 17.39 19.45
C ILE A 33 15.39 17.44 18.31
N ASP A 34 16.45 16.64 18.41
CA ASP A 34 17.34 16.36 17.27
C ASP A 34 16.52 15.65 16.19
N ASN A 35 15.89 16.45 15.33
CA ASN A 35 15.23 16.03 14.09
C ASN A 35 16.26 15.83 12.99
N ASN A 36 17.28 14.99 13.23
CA ASN A 36 18.21 14.60 12.17
C ASN A 36 17.93 13.16 11.75
N VAL A 37 16.84 12.98 11.00
CA VAL A 37 16.71 11.83 10.09
C VAL A 37 17.61 12.16 8.90
N ASP A 38 18.83 11.64 8.92
CA ASP A 38 19.73 11.72 7.77
C ASP A 38 19.10 10.93 6.60
N ASN A 39 18.48 11.65 5.67
CA ASN A 39 17.83 11.13 4.46
C ASN A 39 18.84 10.65 3.39
N ASN A 40 19.95 10.03 3.78
CA ASN A 40 20.98 9.55 2.84
C ASN A 40 21.71 8.31 3.36
N VAL A 41 20.96 7.28 3.75
CA VAL A 41 21.55 5.99 4.12
C VAL A 41 21.40 4.99 2.97
N ASN A 42 22.50 4.73 2.27
CA ASN A 42 22.64 3.54 1.43
C ASN A 42 22.74 2.32 2.35
N TYR A 43 21.61 1.68 2.64
CA TYR A 43 21.55 0.41 3.34
C TYR A 43 21.88 -0.71 2.34
N VAL A 44 23.15 -1.13 2.29
CA VAL A 44 23.50 -2.43 1.71
C VAL A 44 23.29 -3.47 2.80
N VAL A 45 22.22 -4.28 2.69
CA VAL A 45 21.72 -5.15 3.76
C VAL A 45 21.75 -6.61 3.32
N GLY A 46 22.82 -7.34 3.60
CA GLY A 46 22.85 -8.80 3.39
C GLY A 46 22.39 -9.24 1.99
N ASP A 47 21.77 -10.42 1.88
CA ASP A 47 21.29 -10.98 0.59
C ASP A 47 20.21 -10.12 -0.12
N TYR A 48 19.73 -9.03 0.49
CA TYR A 48 18.67 -8.17 -0.05
C TYR A 48 19.19 -6.78 -0.43
N ASP A 49 19.16 -6.45 -1.71
CA ASP A 49 19.41 -5.07 -2.18
C ASP A 49 18.09 -4.28 -2.18
N PHE A 50 17.99 -3.31 -1.29
CA PHE A 50 16.84 -2.41 -1.15
C PHE A 50 17.05 -1.04 -1.80
N SER A 51 18.01 -0.93 -2.72
CA SER A 51 18.17 0.29 -3.53
C SER A 51 16.86 0.65 -4.23
N TYR A 52 16.48 1.92 -4.14
CA TYR A 52 15.24 2.43 -4.72
C TYR A 52 15.53 3.26 -5.98
N ASN A 53 14.81 2.97 -7.05
CA ASN A 53 14.81 3.76 -8.27
C ASN A 53 13.45 4.44 -8.46
N GLU A 54 13.39 5.74 -8.15
CA GLU A 54 12.19 6.58 -8.20
C GLU A 54 11.42 6.54 -9.53
N LYS A 55 12.09 6.20 -10.64
CA LYS A 55 11.45 6.18 -11.96
C LYS A 55 10.81 4.85 -12.28
N THR A 56 11.36 3.76 -11.75
CA THR A 56 11.01 2.42 -12.22
C THR A 56 10.53 1.48 -11.14
N ASP A 57 10.68 1.84 -9.87
CA ASP A 57 10.28 1.00 -8.77
C ASP A 57 8.82 1.27 -8.42
N SER A 58 8.03 0.19 -8.31
CA SER A 58 6.69 0.28 -7.74
C SER A 58 6.74 0.95 -6.38
N SER A 59 5.82 1.88 -6.17
CA SER A 59 5.63 2.50 -4.87
C SER A 59 5.10 1.50 -3.84
N VAL A 60 5.47 1.72 -2.57
CA VAL A 60 5.06 0.91 -1.43
C VAL A 60 3.96 1.67 -0.67
N GLY A 61 3.03 0.96 -0.01
CA GLY A 61 2.04 1.59 0.86
C GLY A 61 0.69 1.94 0.22
N TYR A 62 0.43 1.50 -1.01
CA TYR A 62 -0.87 1.64 -1.66
C TYR A 62 -1.58 0.29 -1.76
N GLU A 63 -2.86 0.27 -1.36
CA GLU A 63 -3.68 -0.94 -1.42
C GLU A 63 -4.46 -0.98 -2.73
N TRP A 64 -4.56 -2.18 -3.31
CA TRP A 64 -5.32 -2.47 -4.53
C TRP A 64 -4.91 -1.66 -5.78
N GLY A 65 -3.79 -0.94 -5.70
CA GLY A 65 -3.23 -0.16 -6.81
C GLY A 65 -4.06 1.07 -7.18
N TYR A 66 -4.97 1.57 -6.33
CA TYR A 66 -5.79 2.74 -6.69
C TYR A 66 -4.97 4.02 -6.93
N MET A 67 -3.74 4.04 -6.42
CA MET A 67 -2.82 5.15 -6.54
C MET A 67 -1.39 4.65 -6.71
N SER A 68 -0.58 5.41 -7.45
CA SER A 68 0.85 5.21 -7.62
C SER A 68 1.59 6.53 -7.44
N GLU A 69 2.68 6.48 -6.69
CA GLU A 69 3.59 7.61 -6.57
C GLU A 69 4.46 7.75 -7.83
N SER A 70 4.91 8.98 -8.07
CA SER A 70 5.90 9.38 -9.08
C SER A 70 6.77 10.51 -8.50
N HIS A 71 7.83 10.88 -9.21
CA HIS A 71 8.76 11.94 -8.76
C HIS A 71 8.12 13.32 -8.52
N ASP A 72 7.01 13.64 -9.19
CA ASP A 72 6.36 14.97 -9.12
C ASP A 72 5.05 14.97 -8.31
N GLY A 73 4.55 13.80 -7.90
CA GLY A 73 3.25 13.64 -7.24
C GLY A 73 2.67 12.25 -7.43
N TYR A 74 1.35 12.14 -7.45
CA TYR A 74 0.62 10.88 -7.42
C TYR A 74 -0.35 10.75 -8.59
N TYR A 75 -0.46 9.55 -9.15
CA TYR A 75 -1.47 9.20 -10.13
C TYR A 75 -2.55 8.35 -9.48
N VAL A 76 -3.82 8.76 -9.64
CA VAL A 76 -4.96 8.12 -8.99
C VAL A 76 -6.09 7.87 -9.98
N SER A 77 -6.70 6.68 -9.91
CA SER A 77 -7.96 6.42 -10.61
C SER A 77 -9.11 6.97 -9.77
N LEU A 78 -9.68 8.09 -10.18
CA LEU A 78 -10.70 8.80 -9.42
C LEU A 78 -11.81 9.32 -10.32
N LEU A 79 -13.06 8.98 -9.96
CA LEU A 79 -14.27 9.57 -10.56
C LEU A 79 -14.35 9.45 -12.08
N GLY A 80 -13.90 8.31 -12.60
CA GLY A 80 -13.96 8.00 -14.03
C GLY A 80 -12.77 8.53 -14.83
N ASN A 81 -11.76 9.12 -14.19
CA ASN A 81 -10.54 9.55 -14.85
C ASN A 81 -9.29 9.09 -14.08
N ILE A 82 -8.18 8.92 -14.81
CA ILE A 82 -6.85 9.02 -14.22
C ILE A 82 -6.55 10.49 -13.96
N LYS A 83 -6.13 10.79 -12.74
CA LYS A 83 -5.78 12.14 -12.30
C LYS A 83 -4.37 12.21 -11.76
N PHE A 84 -3.77 13.37 -11.91
CA PHE A 84 -2.50 13.72 -11.28
C PHE A 84 -2.76 14.64 -10.10
N LEU A 85 -2.22 14.26 -8.94
CA LEU A 85 -2.17 15.06 -7.73
C LEU A 85 -0.72 15.50 -7.50
N ASP A 86 -0.46 16.80 -7.47
CA ASP A 86 0.91 17.28 -7.25
C ASP A 86 1.44 16.92 -5.85
N SER A 87 2.76 16.88 -5.72
CA SER A 87 3.47 16.56 -4.46
C SER A 87 3.20 17.51 -3.28
N LYS A 88 2.67 18.72 -3.52
CA LYS A 88 2.22 19.64 -2.46
C LYS A 88 0.78 19.36 -2.02
N LEU A 89 0.09 18.46 -2.71
CA LEU A 89 -1.30 18.06 -2.47
C LEU A 89 -2.30 19.20 -2.70
N GLU A 90 -1.98 20.13 -3.59
CA GLU A 90 -2.77 21.35 -3.82
C GLU A 90 -3.65 21.27 -5.07
N ASN A 91 -3.23 20.52 -6.10
CA ASN A 91 -3.91 20.42 -7.38
C ASN A 91 -4.08 18.96 -7.77
N CYS A 92 -5.34 18.54 -7.90
CA CYS A 92 -5.74 17.27 -8.49
C CYS A 92 -6.44 17.55 -9.82
N VAL A 93 -5.84 17.15 -10.93
CA VAL A 93 -6.33 17.44 -12.28
C VAL A 93 -6.41 16.18 -13.13
N PRO A 94 -7.37 16.07 -14.08
CA PRO A 94 -7.37 14.99 -15.06
C PRO A 94 -6.04 14.92 -15.82
N LEU A 95 -5.52 13.72 -16.04
CA LEU A 95 -4.28 13.49 -16.79
C LEU A 95 -4.50 13.66 -18.31
N CYS A 96 -4.79 14.87 -18.74
CA CYS A 96 -5.09 15.21 -20.13
C CYS A 96 -4.59 16.62 -20.44
N SER A 97 -3.73 16.72 -21.46
CA SER A 97 -3.11 17.98 -21.89
C SER A 97 -3.96 18.78 -22.88
N ASN A 98 -5.07 18.21 -23.39
CA ASN A 98 -5.94 18.91 -24.32
C ASN A 98 -6.78 19.97 -23.58
N PRO A 99 -6.56 21.28 -23.82
CA PRO A 99 -7.25 22.35 -23.10
C PRO A 99 -8.73 22.45 -23.43
N ASP A 100 -9.16 21.90 -24.57
CA ASP A 100 -10.56 21.93 -25.03
C ASP A 100 -11.33 20.65 -24.62
N CYS A 101 -10.71 19.76 -23.84
CA CYS A 101 -11.32 18.51 -23.43
C CYS A 101 -12.31 18.70 -22.27
N THR A 102 -13.50 18.12 -22.40
CA THR A 102 -14.52 18.11 -21.34
C THR A 102 -14.30 17.01 -20.30
N HIS A 103 -13.32 16.12 -20.53
CA HIS A 103 -12.91 14.99 -19.69
C HIS A 103 -13.97 13.92 -19.37
N ASN A 104 -15.17 14.03 -19.92
CA ASN A 104 -16.32 13.16 -19.65
C ASN A 104 -16.71 12.28 -20.85
N THR A 105 -15.84 12.18 -21.85
CA THR A 105 -16.05 11.38 -23.05
C THR A 105 -14.85 10.47 -23.31
N GLU A 106 -15.06 9.47 -24.15
CA GLU A 106 -14.07 8.46 -24.54
C GLU A 106 -12.91 9.04 -25.38
N GLU A 107 -13.05 10.26 -25.88
CA GLU A 107 -11.99 11.00 -26.57
C GLU A 107 -10.92 11.52 -25.58
N CYS A 108 -11.26 11.62 -24.29
CA CYS A 108 -10.32 12.05 -23.28
C CYS A 108 -9.29 10.95 -22.99
N VAL A 109 -8.01 11.29 -23.11
CA VAL A 109 -6.91 10.36 -22.83
C VAL A 109 -6.85 9.92 -21.37
N SER A 110 -7.57 10.56 -20.44
CA SER A 110 -7.63 10.16 -19.02
C SER A 110 -8.91 9.41 -18.63
N TYR A 111 -9.94 9.41 -19.46
CA TYR A 111 -11.26 8.87 -19.10
C TYR A 111 -11.28 7.35 -19.10
N ILE A 112 -11.58 6.70 -17.98
CA ILE A 112 -11.46 5.25 -17.79
C ILE A 112 -12.49 4.47 -18.62
N GLY A 113 -13.68 5.03 -18.85
CA GLY A 113 -14.78 4.35 -19.54
C GLY A 113 -14.68 4.34 -21.08
N ARG A 114 -13.57 3.90 -21.67
CA ARG A 114 -13.31 3.99 -23.13
C ARG A 114 -13.96 2.84 -23.92
N ASN A 115 -14.44 3.14 -25.13
CA ASN A 115 -15.18 2.24 -26.03
C ASN A 115 -14.63 0.81 -26.07
N GLY A 116 -15.42 -0.14 -25.54
CA GLY A 116 -15.15 -1.57 -25.64
C GLY A 116 -14.01 -2.10 -24.77
N ILE A 117 -13.35 -1.24 -23.98
CA ILE A 117 -12.27 -1.61 -23.06
C ILE A 117 -12.78 -1.48 -21.63
N SER A 118 -12.75 -2.59 -20.90
CA SER A 118 -13.00 -2.57 -19.46
C SER A 118 -11.66 -2.36 -18.76
N LEU A 119 -11.37 -1.16 -18.28
CA LEU A 119 -10.13 -0.86 -17.55
C LEU A 119 -10.26 -1.16 -16.05
N SER A 120 -9.19 -1.69 -15.46
CA SER A 120 -9.01 -1.78 -14.01
C SER A 120 -8.80 -0.40 -13.42
N SER A 121 -9.19 -0.22 -12.17
CA SER A 121 -8.88 0.97 -11.37
C SER A 121 -7.45 0.98 -10.83
N SER A 122 -6.66 -0.07 -11.06
CA SER A 122 -5.27 -0.14 -10.63
C SER A 122 -4.35 0.65 -11.56
N VAL A 123 -3.52 1.50 -10.97
CA VAL A 123 -2.65 2.48 -11.62
C VAL A 123 -1.21 2.24 -11.17
N TYR A 124 -0.27 2.26 -12.12
CA TYR A 124 1.16 2.10 -11.85
C TYR A 124 1.97 3.12 -12.64
N TYR A 125 2.93 3.80 -12.01
CA TYR A 125 3.87 4.66 -12.70
C TYR A 125 5.17 3.90 -13.04
N ASN A 126 5.67 4.08 -14.26
CA ASN A 126 6.98 3.59 -14.66
C ASN A 126 7.56 4.43 -15.81
N ASP A 127 8.73 5.03 -15.59
CA ASP A 127 9.57 5.70 -16.58
C ASP A 127 8.82 6.62 -17.56
N GLY A 128 8.06 7.57 -17.02
CA GLY A 128 7.33 8.57 -17.81
C GLY A 128 5.97 8.11 -18.33
N TYR A 129 5.47 6.98 -17.85
CA TYR A 129 4.18 6.44 -18.23
C TYR A 129 3.37 5.98 -17.01
N VAL A 130 2.07 6.13 -17.13
CA VAL A 130 1.06 5.61 -16.19
C VAL A 130 0.38 4.43 -16.85
N TYR A 131 0.32 3.29 -16.17
CA TYR A 131 -0.16 2.03 -16.71
C TYR A 131 -1.45 1.58 -16.03
N GLU A 132 -2.35 1.01 -16.82
CA GLU A 132 -3.61 0.40 -16.39
C GLU A 132 -3.77 -0.96 -17.08
N THR A 133 -4.34 -1.95 -16.39
CA THR A 133 -4.76 -3.20 -17.04
C THR A 133 -6.15 -3.04 -17.63
N GLY A 134 -6.43 -3.71 -18.74
CA GLY A 134 -7.77 -3.71 -19.32
C GLY A 134 -8.12 -4.97 -20.07
N VAL A 135 -9.41 -5.26 -20.10
CA VAL A 135 -10.00 -6.39 -20.82
C VAL A 135 -10.59 -5.88 -22.13
N GLU A 136 -10.15 -6.48 -23.23
CA GLU A 136 -10.69 -6.27 -24.57
C GLU A 136 -11.37 -7.57 -25.02
N LYS A 137 -12.68 -7.52 -25.27
CA LYS A 137 -13.43 -8.68 -25.77
C LYS A 137 -13.11 -8.91 -27.24
N VAL A 138 -12.70 -10.11 -27.59
CA VAL A 138 -12.42 -10.51 -28.97
C VAL A 138 -13.51 -11.47 -29.41
N GLU A 139 -14.29 -11.04 -30.41
CA GLU A 139 -15.47 -11.78 -30.88
C GLU A 139 -15.09 -13.23 -31.23
N ASN A 140 -15.88 -14.19 -30.72
CA ASN A 140 -15.73 -15.62 -30.96
C ASN A 140 -14.36 -16.24 -30.59
N THR A 141 -13.51 -15.53 -29.85
CA THR A 141 -12.14 -15.99 -29.50
C THR A 141 -11.74 -15.76 -28.05
N GLY A 142 -12.46 -14.92 -27.29
CA GLY A 142 -12.34 -14.79 -25.84
C GLY A 142 -12.04 -13.35 -25.42
N CYS A 143 -11.15 -13.18 -24.45
CA CYS A 143 -10.79 -11.88 -23.89
C CYS A 143 -9.27 -11.69 -23.90
N ASP A 144 -8.79 -10.59 -24.45
CA ASP A 144 -7.40 -10.16 -24.30
C ASP A 144 -7.26 -9.33 -23.03
N ILE A 145 -6.30 -9.72 -22.20
CA ILE A 145 -5.89 -8.95 -21.05
C ILE A 145 -4.65 -8.15 -21.45
N ASN A 146 -4.83 -6.84 -21.53
CA ASN A 146 -3.86 -5.91 -22.07
C ASN A 146 -3.34 -4.97 -20.98
N LEU A 147 -2.11 -4.52 -21.19
CA LEU A 147 -1.55 -3.38 -20.48
C LEU A 147 -1.66 -2.15 -21.38
N TYR A 148 -2.33 -1.14 -20.89
CA TYR A 148 -2.44 0.17 -21.51
C TYR A 148 -1.48 1.13 -20.83
N ARG A 149 -1.06 2.17 -21.54
CA ARG A 149 -0.26 3.24 -20.96
C ARG A 149 -0.71 4.61 -21.41
N LEU A 150 -0.62 5.56 -20.49
CA LEU A 150 -0.76 6.98 -20.69
C LEU A 150 0.62 7.60 -20.55
N LYS A 151 0.94 8.57 -21.40
CA LYS A 151 2.12 9.41 -21.12
C LYS A 151 1.82 10.28 -19.91
N ASP A 152 2.81 10.43 -19.04
CA ASP A 152 2.70 11.15 -17.76
C ASP A 152 2.42 12.66 -17.90
N ASP A 153 2.59 13.20 -19.11
CA ASP A 153 2.18 14.55 -19.52
C ASP A 153 0.73 14.63 -20.04
N GLY A 154 0.01 13.51 -20.09
CA GLY A 154 -1.38 13.45 -20.55
C GLY A 154 -1.55 13.75 -22.05
N THR A 155 -0.55 13.49 -22.89
CA THR A 155 -0.65 13.72 -24.36
C THR A 155 -1.11 12.51 -25.15
N SER A 156 -1.01 11.30 -24.59
CA SER A 156 -1.35 10.07 -25.32
C SER A 156 -1.83 8.95 -24.41
N PHE A 157 -2.69 8.09 -24.96
CA PHE A 157 -3.12 6.81 -24.41
C PHE A 157 -3.03 5.75 -25.52
N GLU A 158 -2.47 4.59 -25.21
CA GLU A 158 -2.42 3.48 -26.18
C GLU A 158 -2.46 2.11 -25.49
N LYS A 159 -2.92 1.10 -26.26
CA LYS A 159 -2.66 -0.31 -25.94
C LYS A 159 -1.16 -0.56 -26.11
N TYR A 160 -0.46 -0.88 -25.02
CA TYR A 160 0.98 -1.04 -25.03
C TYR A 160 1.42 -2.47 -25.33
N MET A 161 0.83 -3.44 -24.64
CA MET A 161 1.11 -4.87 -24.84
C MET A 161 -0.05 -5.76 -24.39
N THR A 162 -0.10 -6.99 -24.88
CA THR A 162 -1.03 -8.04 -24.41
C THR A 162 -0.28 -8.94 -23.43
N LEU A 163 -0.84 -9.14 -22.23
CA LEU A 163 -0.25 -10.00 -21.19
C LEU A 163 -0.60 -11.46 -21.44
N TYR A 164 -1.89 -11.73 -21.67
CA TYR A 164 -2.39 -13.07 -21.97
C TYR A 164 -3.81 -13.00 -22.58
N ARG A 165 -4.28 -14.14 -23.09
CA ARG A 165 -5.64 -14.34 -23.59
C ARG A 165 -6.36 -15.39 -22.75
N LEU A 166 -7.62 -15.12 -22.43
CA LEU A 166 -8.58 -16.10 -21.90
C LEU A 166 -9.49 -16.54 -23.06
N GLU A 167 -9.68 -17.84 -23.25
CA GLU A 167 -10.46 -18.39 -24.37
C GLU A 167 -11.97 -18.54 -24.02
N VAL A 168 -12.83 -18.61 -25.05
CA VAL A 168 -14.32 -18.52 -24.98
C VAL A 168 -15.03 -19.52 -24.06
N ASN A 169 -14.33 -20.54 -23.55
CA ASN A 169 -14.96 -21.54 -22.67
C ASN A 169 -15.08 -21.08 -21.21
N ASP A 170 -14.49 -19.93 -20.87
CA ASP A 170 -14.58 -19.35 -19.53
C ASP A 170 -15.80 -18.42 -19.46
N ASP A 171 -16.98 -19.01 -19.18
CA ASP A 171 -18.19 -18.29 -18.73
C ASP A 171 -17.98 -17.59 -17.36
N GLU A 172 -16.77 -17.69 -16.81
CA GLU A 172 -16.38 -17.08 -15.55
C GLU A 172 -15.89 -15.65 -15.79
N THR A 173 -16.44 -14.74 -14.99
CA THR A 173 -16.02 -13.34 -14.83
C THR A 173 -14.51 -13.20 -15.03
N SER A 174 -14.09 -12.53 -16.11
CA SER A 174 -12.69 -12.20 -16.36
C SER A 174 -12.21 -11.28 -15.24
N GLY A 175 -11.63 -11.85 -14.19
CA GLY A 175 -10.96 -11.09 -13.15
C GLY A 175 -9.79 -10.34 -13.77
N TYR A 176 -9.60 -9.08 -13.38
CA TYR A 176 -8.36 -8.38 -13.71
C TYR A 176 -7.19 -9.13 -13.06
N PRO A 177 -6.07 -9.33 -13.77
CA PRO A 177 -4.90 -9.93 -13.16
C PRO A 177 -4.43 -9.04 -12.03
N GLU A 178 -3.98 -9.68 -10.96
CA GLU A 178 -3.10 -9.00 -10.03
C GLU A 178 -1.75 -8.79 -10.72
N ILE A 179 -1.29 -7.53 -10.75
CA ILE A 179 -0.02 -7.16 -11.37
C ILE A 179 0.83 -6.30 -10.45
N CYS A 180 2.12 -6.22 -10.75
CA CYS A 180 3.04 -5.22 -10.23
C CYS A 180 4.00 -4.81 -11.35
N ILE A 181 4.22 -3.51 -11.55
CA ILE A 181 5.22 -3.02 -12.50
C ILE A 181 6.44 -2.53 -11.73
N HIS A 182 7.59 -3.11 -12.03
CA HIS A 182 8.82 -2.84 -11.31
C HIS A 182 10.03 -3.06 -12.21
N ARG A 183 10.94 -2.08 -12.24
CA ARG A 183 12.22 -2.10 -12.98
C ARG A 183 12.12 -2.52 -14.44
N GLY A 184 11.11 -2.01 -15.14
CA GLY A 184 10.91 -2.26 -16.57
C GLY A 184 10.30 -3.63 -16.88
N TYR A 185 9.74 -4.32 -15.88
CA TYR A 185 8.98 -5.55 -16.04
C TYR A 185 7.59 -5.41 -15.44
N VAL A 186 6.62 -6.11 -16.05
CA VAL A 186 5.32 -6.39 -15.43
C VAL A 186 5.34 -7.80 -14.89
N TYR A 187 5.03 -7.95 -13.61
CA TYR A 187 4.83 -9.21 -12.90
C TYR A 187 3.35 -9.43 -12.74
N TYR A 188 2.86 -10.64 -13.02
CA TYR A 188 1.43 -10.90 -12.97
C TYR A 188 1.11 -12.38 -12.73
N VAL A 189 -0.12 -12.62 -12.32
CA VAL A 189 -0.70 -13.95 -12.15
C VAL A 189 -1.92 -14.05 -13.04
N ILE A 190 -2.01 -15.12 -13.80
CA ILE A 190 -3.21 -15.44 -14.56
C ILE A 190 -4.20 -16.11 -13.61
N PRO A 191 -5.39 -15.53 -13.39
CA PRO A 191 -6.38 -16.12 -12.49
C PRO A 191 -6.93 -17.43 -13.08
N LEU A 192 -7.46 -18.29 -12.21
CA LEU A 192 -8.22 -19.50 -12.58
C LEU A 192 -7.44 -20.54 -13.41
N GLN A 193 -6.11 -20.47 -13.39
CA GLN A 193 -5.27 -21.49 -14.03
C GLN A 193 -5.26 -22.79 -13.20
N SER A 194 -5.20 -23.93 -13.88
CA SER A 194 -5.02 -25.24 -13.24
C SER A 194 -3.68 -25.36 -12.50
N THR A 195 -2.69 -24.58 -12.93
CA THR A 195 -1.41 -24.42 -12.24
C THR A 195 -1.13 -22.93 -12.13
N MET A 196 -1.12 -22.42 -10.90
CA MET A 196 -0.88 -21.02 -10.60
C MET A 196 0.61 -20.70 -10.79
N LYS A 197 0.90 -19.62 -11.51
CA LYS A 197 2.26 -19.20 -11.83
C LYS A 197 2.40 -17.70 -11.57
N LEU A 198 3.55 -17.32 -11.02
CA LEU A 198 4.00 -15.94 -11.13
C LEU A 198 4.77 -15.83 -12.44
N GLN A 199 4.33 -14.92 -13.30
CA GLN A 199 4.96 -14.64 -14.57
C GLN A 199 5.51 -13.23 -14.59
N ARG A 200 6.51 -13.00 -15.45
CA ARG A 200 6.95 -11.65 -15.79
C ARG A 200 7.09 -11.48 -17.29
N MET A 201 6.90 -10.26 -17.76
CA MET A 201 7.26 -9.83 -19.10
C MET A 201 8.06 -8.54 -19.01
N LYS A 202 9.14 -8.43 -19.78
CA LYS A 202 9.79 -7.13 -19.98
C LYS A 202 8.80 -6.19 -20.66
N LEU A 203 8.71 -4.93 -20.22
CA LEU A 203 7.84 -3.95 -20.84
C LEU A 203 8.18 -3.79 -22.34
N GLY A 204 7.17 -3.94 -23.20
CA GLY A 204 7.31 -3.92 -24.66
C GLY A 204 7.73 -5.27 -25.29
N SER A 205 7.93 -6.31 -24.48
CA SER A 205 8.17 -7.69 -24.93
C SER A 205 6.88 -8.37 -25.41
N LYS A 206 7.04 -9.49 -26.12
CA LYS A 206 5.97 -10.46 -26.41
C LYS A 206 6.14 -11.79 -25.67
N GLU A 207 7.31 -12.00 -25.07
CA GLU A 207 7.66 -13.23 -24.39
C GLU A 207 7.45 -13.08 -22.89
N ALA A 208 6.78 -14.07 -22.30
CA ALA A 208 6.56 -14.21 -20.87
C ALA A 208 7.49 -15.27 -20.29
N GLU A 209 7.99 -15.01 -19.09
CA GLU A 209 8.85 -15.90 -18.31
C GLU A 209 8.12 -16.34 -17.04
N THR A 210 8.10 -17.64 -16.75
CA THR A 210 7.65 -18.14 -15.45
C THR A 210 8.76 -17.96 -14.43
N VAL A 211 8.50 -17.21 -13.36
CA VAL A 211 9.47 -17.01 -12.27
C VAL A 211 9.21 -17.97 -11.10
N TYR A 212 7.95 -18.38 -10.92
CA TYR A 212 7.54 -19.32 -9.89
C TYR A 212 6.33 -20.12 -10.36
N GLU A 213 6.31 -21.41 -10.04
CA GLU A 213 5.22 -22.33 -10.38
C GLU A 213 4.78 -23.07 -9.11
N MET A 214 3.48 -23.01 -8.83
CA MET A 214 2.88 -23.68 -7.69
C MET A 214 2.77 -25.19 -7.89
N THR A 215 2.88 -25.93 -6.79
CA THR A 215 2.62 -27.37 -6.74
C THR A 215 1.48 -27.69 -5.77
N GLY A 216 0.89 -28.88 -5.90
CA GLY A 216 -0.23 -29.33 -5.05
C GLY A 216 -1.60 -28.97 -5.64
N ASP A 217 -2.66 -29.29 -4.89
CA ASP A 217 -4.04 -29.07 -5.33
C ASP A 217 -4.57 -27.70 -4.85
N ARG A 218 -5.55 -27.14 -5.58
CA ARG A 218 -6.28 -25.90 -5.20
C ARG A 218 -5.35 -24.75 -4.84
N GLN A 219 -4.44 -24.48 -5.77
CA GLN A 219 -3.36 -23.51 -5.61
C GLN A 219 -3.92 -22.09 -5.63
N ASN A 220 -3.26 -21.18 -4.91
CA ASN A 220 -3.50 -19.76 -5.01
C ASN A 220 -2.19 -18.98 -4.93
N LEU A 221 -2.11 -17.87 -5.65
CA LEU A 221 -0.95 -16.98 -5.69
C LEU A 221 -1.46 -15.54 -5.81
N TYR A 222 -1.10 -14.68 -4.87
CA TYR A 222 -1.74 -13.38 -4.67
C TYR A 222 -0.86 -12.41 -3.86
N ARG A 223 -1.27 -11.14 -3.74
CA ARG A 223 -0.58 -10.04 -3.03
C ARG A 223 0.84 -9.84 -3.51
N ILE A 224 1.02 -9.52 -4.78
CA ILE A 224 2.33 -9.21 -5.38
C ILE A 224 2.75 -7.79 -4.98
N LYS A 225 3.91 -7.64 -4.35
CA LYS A 225 4.47 -6.33 -3.97
C LYS A 225 5.96 -6.30 -4.29
N ALA A 226 6.43 -5.25 -4.96
CA ALA A 226 7.86 -5.06 -5.20
C ALA A 226 8.51 -4.21 -4.11
N TYR A 227 9.76 -4.51 -3.78
CA TYR A 227 10.60 -3.67 -2.92
C TYR A 227 12.07 -3.98 -3.16
N GLY A 228 12.87 -2.96 -3.45
CA GLY A 228 14.27 -3.17 -3.83
C GLY A 228 14.39 -4.07 -5.05
N ASN A 229 15.30 -5.03 -5.02
CA ASN A 229 15.52 -6.00 -6.11
C ASN A 229 14.61 -7.23 -5.98
N HIS A 230 13.50 -7.12 -5.24
CA HIS A 230 12.68 -8.27 -4.88
C HIS A 230 11.21 -8.09 -5.20
N ILE A 231 10.58 -9.18 -5.62
CA ILE A 231 9.13 -9.32 -5.73
C ILE A 231 8.65 -10.25 -4.64
N PHE A 232 7.88 -9.71 -3.70
CA PHE A 232 7.22 -10.45 -2.63
C PHE A 232 5.83 -10.87 -3.07
N PHE A 233 5.42 -12.08 -2.67
CA PHE A 233 4.09 -12.61 -2.99
C PHE A 233 3.67 -13.69 -2.00
N GLN A 234 2.37 -13.89 -1.86
CA GLN A 234 1.81 -15.03 -1.13
C GLN A 234 1.50 -16.18 -2.07
N ALA A 235 1.81 -17.39 -1.62
CA ALA A 235 1.59 -18.61 -2.37
C ALA A 235 1.21 -19.76 -1.42
N GLY A 236 0.21 -20.55 -1.81
CA GLY A 236 -0.36 -21.56 -0.94
C GLY A 236 -1.45 -22.42 -1.57
N ASN A 237 -2.02 -23.31 -0.77
CA ASN A 237 -3.05 -24.25 -1.19
C ASN A 237 -4.27 -24.12 -0.28
N PHE A 238 -5.46 -24.11 -0.88
CA PHE A 238 -6.71 -24.20 -0.13
C PHE A 238 -6.94 -25.60 0.44
N SER A 239 -7.63 -25.64 1.57
CA SER A 239 -8.18 -26.85 2.16
C SER A 239 -9.19 -27.54 1.24
N ALA A 240 -9.56 -28.78 1.60
CA ALA A 240 -10.46 -29.62 0.81
C ALA A 240 -11.91 -29.07 0.69
N ASP A 241 -12.28 -28.07 1.48
CA ASP A 241 -13.56 -27.36 1.43
C ASP A 241 -13.47 -25.96 0.79
N ASN A 242 -12.28 -25.52 0.35
CA ASN A 242 -12.01 -24.19 -0.22
C ASN A 242 -12.31 -23.01 0.72
N ILE A 243 -12.28 -23.24 2.03
CA ILE A 243 -12.54 -22.19 3.03
C ILE A 243 -11.22 -21.64 3.57
N ASP A 244 -10.35 -22.53 4.05
CA ASP A 244 -9.08 -22.15 4.64
C ASP A 244 -7.95 -22.24 3.61
N ILE A 245 -6.98 -21.35 3.70
CA ILE A 245 -5.77 -21.39 2.89
C ILE A 245 -4.55 -21.58 3.80
N ASN A 246 -3.66 -22.50 3.44
CA ASN A 246 -2.31 -22.53 3.97
C ASN A 246 -1.39 -21.84 2.96
N ALA A 247 -0.93 -20.63 3.29
CA ALA A 247 -0.02 -19.86 2.46
C ALA A 247 1.16 -19.33 3.27
N SER A 248 2.23 -19.04 2.54
CA SER A 248 3.46 -18.44 3.03
C SER A 248 3.79 -17.23 2.16
N ILE A 249 4.63 -16.33 2.69
CA ILE A 249 5.20 -15.23 1.91
C ILE A 249 6.52 -15.69 1.33
N PHE A 250 6.69 -15.48 0.03
CA PHE A 250 7.89 -15.76 -0.75
C PHE A 250 8.50 -14.46 -1.27
N SER A 251 9.79 -14.50 -1.59
CA SER A 251 10.52 -13.43 -2.26
C SER A 251 11.23 -13.99 -3.49
N TYR A 252 11.07 -13.31 -4.62
CA TYR A 252 11.81 -13.53 -5.85
C TYR A 252 12.84 -12.42 -6.02
N ASP A 253 14.12 -12.79 -6.02
CA ASP A 253 15.24 -11.89 -6.34
C ASP A 253 15.37 -11.77 -7.87
N ILE A 254 15.23 -10.54 -8.37
CA ILE A 254 15.20 -10.26 -9.81
C ILE A 254 16.57 -10.38 -10.47
N ASP A 255 17.66 -10.26 -9.71
CA ASP A 255 19.04 -10.32 -10.21
C ASP A 255 19.54 -11.75 -10.26
N THR A 256 19.29 -12.53 -9.20
CA THR A 256 19.74 -13.93 -9.13
C THR A 256 18.74 -14.91 -9.72
N GLY A 257 17.48 -14.49 -9.88
CA GLY A 257 16.39 -15.32 -10.37
C GLY A 257 15.93 -16.39 -9.36
N LYS A 258 16.30 -16.25 -8.09
CA LYS A 258 15.97 -17.23 -7.04
C LYS A 258 14.70 -16.85 -6.31
N VAL A 259 13.92 -17.86 -5.96
CA VAL A 259 12.77 -17.74 -5.07
C VAL A 259 13.09 -18.37 -3.73
N GLU A 260 12.82 -17.66 -2.64
CA GLU A 260 12.88 -18.21 -1.29
C GLU A 260 11.59 -17.97 -0.51
N LYS A 261 11.35 -18.84 0.47
CA LYS A 261 10.25 -18.67 1.41
C LYS A 261 10.75 -17.78 2.56
N VAL A 262 10.07 -16.66 2.79
CA VAL A 262 10.45 -15.66 3.80
C VAL A 262 9.76 -15.94 5.13
N VAL A 263 8.43 -16.12 5.08
CA VAL A 263 7.61 -16.31 6.28
C VAL A 263 6.60 -17.44 6.04
N GLU A 264 6.52 -18.36 6.99
CA GLU A 264 5.54 -19.45 6.99
C GLU A 264 4.21 -19.04 7.64
N ASN A 265 3.11 -19.64 7.17
CA ASN A 265 1.75 -19.46 7.71
C ASN A 265 1.29 -17.99 7.77
N ALA A 266 1.64 -17.21 6.74
CA ALA A 266 1.26 -15.81 6.60
C ALA A 266 0.29 -15.68 5.41
N VAL A 267 -1.02 -15.66 5.70
CA VAL A 267 -2.11 -15.72 4.72
C VAL A 267 -2.86 -14.38 4.55
N SER A 268 -2.76 -13.50 5.54
CA SER A 268 -3.46 -12.19 5.59
C SER A 268 -2.59 -11.07 5.02
N TYR A 269 -3.01 -9.81 5.23
CA TYR A 269 -2.30 -8.63 4.75
C TYR A 269 -0.84 -8.60 5.19
N TYR A 270 0.03 -8.13 4.30
CA TYR A 270 1.41 -7.83 4.61
C TYR A 270 1.84 -6.54 3.91
N GLY A 271 2.85 -5.88 4.47
CA GLY A 271 3.45 -4.69 3.92
C GLY A 271 4.94 -4.67 4.22
N ILE A 272 5.68 -3.91 3.42
CA ILE A 272 7.15 -3.87 3.50
C ILE A 272 7.52 -2.47 3.96
N GLY A 273 8.22 -2.40 5.08
CA GLY A 273 8.83 -1.16 5.58
C GLY A 273 10.34 -1.21 5.36
N ILE A 274 11.05 -0.22 5.88
CA ILE A 274 12.51 -0.17 5.76
C ILE A 274 13.14 -1.39 6.45
N ASN A 275 13.76 -2.27 5.65
CA ASN A 275 14.44 -3.50 6.08
C ASN A 275 13.57 -4.47 6.91
N ARG A 276 12.24 -4.36 6.82
CA ARG A 276 11.31 -5.20 7.59
C ARG A 276 10.07 -5.54 6.79
N LEU A 277 9.53 -6.73 7.04
CA LEU A 277 8.24 -7.14 6.53
C LEU A 277 7.26 -7.26 7.68
N TYR A 278 6.13 -6.57 7.59
CA TYR A 278 5.04 -6.67 8.55
C TYR A 278 3.95 -7.54 7.96
N TYR A 279 3.36 -8.43 8.76
CA TYR A 279 2.29 -9.30 8.31
C TYR A 279 1.29 -9.58 9.43
N SER A 280 0.02 -9.64 9.05
CA SER A 280 -1.07 -9.90 9.99
C SER A 280 -1.30 -11.39 10.19
N LEU A 281 -1.56 -11.77 11.44
CA LEU A 281 -2.11 -13.05 11.88
C LEU A 281 -3.38 -12.78 12.72
N ASP A 282 -4.14 -13.83 13.06
CA ASP A 282 -5.33 -13.65 13.92
C ASP A 282 -4.99 -13.03 15.28
N GLY A 283 -3.80 -13.34 15.83
CA GLY A 283 -3.32 -12.77 17.10
C GLY A 283 -2.85 -11.32 17.04
N GLY A 284 -2.72 -10.72 15.86
CA GLY A 284 -2.19 -9.37 15.67
C GLY A 284 -1.15 -9.28 14.54
N VAL A 285 -0.35 -8.22 14.54
CA VAL A 285 0.69 -7.99 13.53
C VAL A 285 2.03 -8.51 14.04
N GLN A 286 2.72 -9.22 13.17
CA GLN A 286 4.09 -9.67 13.35
C GLN A 286 5.04 -8.83 12.49
N VAL A 287 6.31 -8.79 12.87
CA VAL A 287 7.37 -8.19 12.07
C VAL A 287 8.48 -9.20 11.84
N TYR A 288 8.90 -9.33 10.59
CA TYR A 288 10.04 -10.11 10.16
C TYR A 288 11.21 -9.18 9.85
N ASP A 289 12.34 -9.44 10.49
CA ASP A 289 13.61 -8.75 10.28
C ASP A 289 14.41 -9.47 9.20
N PHE A 290 14.67 -8.82 8.06
CA PHE A 290 15.37 -9.44 6.92
C PHE A 290 16.82 -9.80 7.24
N GLU A 291 17.49 -9.08 8.15
CA GLU A 291 18.88 -9.36 8.54
C GLU A 291 18.94 -10.56 9.46
N LYS A 292 18.10 -10.57 10.51
CA LYS A 292 18.10 -11.64 11.52
C LYS A 292 17.41 -12.90 11.01
N LYS A 293 16.60 -12.79 9.96
CA LYS A 293 15.76 -13.85 9.40
C LYS A 293 14.83 -14.46 10.45
N THR A 294 14.25 -13.61 11.30
CA THR A 294 13.36 -14.01 12.41
C THR A 294 12.14 -13.11 12.51
N SER A 295 11.02 -13.69 12.92
CA SER A 295 9.81 -12.95 13.27
C SER A 295 9.67 -12.73 14.77
N GLU A 296 9.05 -11.61 15.14
CA GLU A 296 8.57 -11.33 16.50
C GLU A 296 7.20 -10.65 16.47
N GLU A 297 6.50 -10.67 17.61
CA GLU A 297 5.25 -9.93 17.76
C GLU A 297 5.54 -8.43 17.69
N PHE A 298 4.82 -7.73 16.81
CA PHE A 298 4.89 -6.28 16.72
C PHE A 298 3.81 -5.62 17.60
N ILE A 299 2.55 -5.99 17.37
CA ILE A 299 1.40 -5.58 18.18
C ILE A 299 0.34 -6.69 18.20
N GLY A 300 -0.41 -6.80 19.30
CA GLY A 300 -1.56 -7.72 19.39
C GLY A 300 -2.75 -7.28 18.53
N LYS A 301 -3.74 -8.17 18.37
CA LYS A 301 -4.99 -7.91 17.63
C LYS A 301 -5.73 -6.72 18.22
N ILE A 302 -6.13 -5.78 17.37
CA ILE A 302 -6.87 -4.57 17.78
C ILE A 302 -8.32 -4.64 17.29
N TYR A 303 -8.51 -5.09 16.05
CA TYR A 303 -9.82 -5.15 15.40
C TYR A 303 -10.12 -6.58 14.95
N GLU A 304 -11.41 -6.92 14.87
CA GLU A 304 -11.83 -8.25 14.44
C GLU A 304 -11.54 -8.47 12.94
N GLU A 305 -11.93 -7.51 12.11
CA GLU A 305 -11.62 -7.46 10.67
C GLU A 305 -10.54 -6.41 10.41
N GLN A 306 -9.29 -6.77 10.70
CA GLN A 306 -8.15 -5.86 10.61
C GLN A 306 -7.48 -5.89 9.24
N SER A 307 -7.32 -4.71 8.64
CA SER A 307 -6.44 -4.45 7.50
C SER A 307 -5.16 -3.76 7.95
N MET A 308 -4.15 -3.74 7.09
CA MET A 308 -2.86 -3.14 7.39
C MET A 308 -2.26 -2.45 6.16
N LEU A 309 -1.58 -1.34 6.43
CA LEU A 309 -0.82 -0.54 5.50
C LEU A 309 0.55 -0.24 6.11
N VAL A 310 1.59 -0.17 5.29
CA VAL A 310 2.97 0.10 5.73
C VAL A 310 3.59 1.12 4.81
N SER A 311 4.14 2.19 5.39
CA SER A 311 5.00 3.17 4.71
C SER A 311 6.46 3.00 5.15
N ASP A 312 7.31 3.89 4.66
CA ASP A 312 8.70 4.07 5.11
C ASP A 312 8.81 4.59 6.56
N LYS A 313 7.70 5.05 7.17
CA LYS A 313 7.70 5.61 8.54
C LYS A 313 6.81 4.85 9.52
N TYR A 314 5.70 4.30 9.05
CA TYR A 314 4.64 3.83 9.94
C TYR A 314 4.02 2.50 9.51
N VAL A 315 3.47 1.82 10.50
CA VAL A 315 2.53 0.71 10.31
C VAL A 315 1.15 1.19 10.73
N THR A 316 0.22 1.16 9.79
CA THR A 316 -1.16 1.57 9.97
C THR A 316 -2.06 0.36 10.00
N VAL A 317 -2.90 0.26 11.00
CA VAL A 317 -3.87 -0.83 11.19
C VAL A 317 -5.25 -0.24 11.34
N TYR A 318 -6.22 -0.82 10.65
CA TYR A 318 -7.55 -0.24 10.57
C TYR A 318 -8.63 -1.28 10.35
N ASP A 319 -9.84 -0.92 10.75
CA ASP A 319 -11.08 -1.55 10.33
C ASP A 319 -11.91 -0.54 9.53
N LYS A 320 -13.19 -0.83 9.35
CA LYS A 320 -14.12 0.06 8.64
C LYS A 320 -14.27 1.45 9.29
N SER A 321 -14.15 1.55 10.61
CA SER A 321 -14.57 2.71 11.40
C SER A 321 -13.41 3.40 12.11
N ASN A 322 -12.29 2.71 12.33
CA ASN A 322 -11.18 3.20 13.15
C ASN A 322 -9.84 2.82 12.54
N MET A 323 -8.86 3.67 12.81
CA MET A 323 -7.48 3.50 12.40
C MET A 323 -6.56 3.81 13.58
N GLN A 324 -5.48 3.04 13.71
CA GLN A 324 -4.37 3.31 14.61
C GLN A 324 -3.05 3.21 13.83
N VAL A 325 -2.09 4.05 14.22
CA VAL A 325 -0.80 4.16 13.55
C VAL A 325 0.31 3.99 14.57
N TYR A 326 1.31 3.21 14.19
CA TYR A 326 2.42 2.78 15.02
C TYR A 326 3.74 3.16 14.36
N ASP A 327 4.68 3.65 15.16
CA ASP A 327 6.08 3.72 14.72
C ASP A 327 6.72 2.31 14.72
N PHE A 328 7.89 2.15 14.11
CA PHE A 328 8.56 0.85 14.01
C PHE A 328 9.05 0.25 15.34
N THR A 329 8.88 0.96 16.47
CA THR A 329 9.11 0.40 17.82
C THR A 329 7.87 -0.27 18.39
N GLY A 330 6.72 -0.19 17.70
CA GLY A 330 5.44 -0.70 18.18
C GLY A 330 4.70 0.28 19.08
N LYS A 331 5.17 1.53 19.19
CA LYS A 331 4.48 2.56 19.96
C LYS A 331 3.37 3.18 19.10
N LYS A 332 2.14 3.19 19.62
CA LYS A 332 1.03 3.93 19.01
C LYS A 332 1.35 5.42 19.04
N VAL A 333 1.36 6.04 17.86
CA VAL A 333 1.62 7.48 17.70
C VAL A 333 0.37 8.27 17.32
N TYR A 334 -0.64 7.60 16.76
CA TYR A 334 -1.85 8.26 16.28
C TYR A 334 -3.04 7.31 16.21
N GLU A 335 -4.25 7.86 16.31
CA GLU A 335 -5.52 7.16 16.12
C GLU A 335 -6.58 8.07 15.53
N ARG A 336 -7.45 7.54 14.67
CA ARG A 336 -8.57 8.28 14.05
C ARG A 336 -9.82 7.43 13.99
N ASN A 337 -10.97 8.06 14.21
CA ASN A 337 -12.27 7.48 13.86
C ASN A 337 -12.65 7.94 12.44
N LEU A 338 -12.73 6.99 11.51
CA LEU A 338 -12.96 7.22 10.08
C LEU A 338 -14.40 7.66 9.78
N ASP A 339 -15.37 7.23 10.60
CA ASP A 339 -16.78 7.57 10.42
C ASP A 339 -17.05 9.07 10.64
N LYS A 340 -16.27 9.73 11.52
CA LYS A 340 -16.42 11.17 11.79
C LYS A 340 -16.28 12.04 10.55
N ASP A 341 -15.44 11.61 9.59
CA ASP A 341 -15.12 12.35 8.37
C ASP A 341 -15.78 11.76 7.13
N ASN A 342 -16.67 10.77 7.28
CA ASN A 342 -17.26 10.01 6.18
C ASN A 342 -16.21 9.35 5.26
N ILE A 343 -15.08 8.95 5.85
CA ILE A 343 -14.05 8.20 5.14
C ILE A 343 -14.60 6.79 4.88
N SER A 344 -14.65 6.42 3.61
CA SER A 344 -15.21 5.14 3.18
C SER A 344 -14.14 4.08 2.91
N SER A 345 -12.94 4.51 2.53
CA SER A 345 -11.79 3.63 2.37
C SER A 345 -10.48 4.42 2.45
N ILE A 346 -9.40 3.70 2.76
CA ILE A 346 -8.03 4.20 2.71
C ILE A 346 -7.43 3.75 1.38
N TYR A 347 -6.86 4.69 0.62
CA TYR A 347 -6.21 4.41 -0.67
C TYR A 347 -4.73 4.06 -0.48
N GLY A 348 -4.07 4.66 0.51
CA GLY A 348 -2.71 4.31 0.88
C GLY A 348 -2.09 5.29 1.86
N ILE A 349 -0.81 5.10 2.10
CA ILE A 349 0.01 5.91 2.99
C ILE A 349 1.38 6.14 2.36
N ASP A 350 1.85 7.38 2.46
CA ASP A 350 3.19 7.79 2.07
C ASP A 350 3.77 8.71 3.15
N GLY A 351 4.90 8.32 3.72
CA GLY A 351 5.47 9.00 4.87
C GLY A 351 4.45 9.12 6.01
N ASP A 352 4.06 10.36 6.31
CA ASP A 352 3.08 10.73 7.34
C ASP A 352 1.69 11.07 6.79
N THR A 353 1.50 10.97 5.48
CA THR A 353 0.28 11.35 4.78
C THR A 353 -0.55 10.11 4.48
N VAL A 354 -1.80 10.10 4.97
CA VAL A 354 -2.77 9.05 4.68
C VAL A 354 -3.76 9.56 3.66
N PHE A 355 -3.86 8.86 2.54
CA PHE A 355 -4.79 9.16 1.47
C PHE A 355 -6.07 8.36 1.63
N VAL A 356 -7.19 9.06 1.56
CA VAL A 356 -8.49 8.49 1.84
C VAL A 356 -9.51 8.90 0.81
N TYR A 357 -10.49 8.03 0.66
CA TYR A 357 -11.60 8.27 -0.21
C TYR A 357 -12.88 8.48 0.60
N VAL A 358 -13.49 9.62 0.37
CA VAL A 358 -14.70 10.07 1.05
C VAL A 358 -15.89 9.67 0.20
N TYR A 359 -16.84 9.00 0.84
CA TYR A 359 -18.12 8.72 0.21
C TYR A 359 -19.22 8.76 1.24
N LYS A 360 -20.09 9.77 1.09
CA LYS A 360 -21.33 9.88 1.83
C LYS A 360 -22.47 9.88 0.84
N LYS A 361 -23.28 8.82 0.86
CA LYS A 361 -24.54 8.81 0.11
C LYS A 361 -25.43 9.92 0.66
N GLY A 362 -26.04 10.69 -0.24
CA GLY A 362 -26.98 11.72 0.15
C GLY A 362 -28.24 11.12 0.77
N GLU A 363 -28.91 11.92 1.61
CA GLU A 363 -30.21 11.60 2.20
C GLU A 363 -31.25 12.54 1.60
N PRO A 364 -32.55 12.16 1.49
CA PRO A 364 -33.57 13.02 0.89
C PRO A 364 -33.49 14.49 1.36
N GLY A 365 -33.17 15.40 0.43
CA GLY A 365 -33.01 16.84 0.71
C GLY A 365 -31.58 17.31 1.05
N ILE A 366 -30.62 16.39 1.22
CA ILE A 366 -29.20 16.67 1.50
C ILE A 366 -28.34 15.94 0.46
N LYS A 367 -27.61 16.70 -0.37
CA LYS A 367 -26.71 16.12 -1.38
C LYS A 367 -25.61 15.27 -0.74
N GLY A 368 -25.25 14.18 -1.42
CA GLY A 368 -24.11 13.35 -1.07
C GLY A 368 -22.78 13.97 -1.50
N ILE A 369 -21.67 13.41 -1.02
CA ILE A 369 -20.32 13.79 -1.44
C ILE A 369 -19.49 12.55 -1.78
N LYS A 370 -18.64 12.69 -2.80
CA LYS A 370 -17.75 11.64 -3.29
C LYS A 370 -16.42 12.26 -3.73
N GLY A 371 -15.28 11.75 -3.25
CA GLY A 371 -14.01 12.40 -3.54
C GLY A 371 -12.77 11.86 -2.84
N LEU A 372 -11.64 12.52 -3.12
CA LEU A 372 -10.33 12.25 -2.52
C LEU A 372 -10.03 13.28 -1.42
N GLY A 373 -9.40 12.82 -0.35
CA GLY A 373 -8.85 13.67 0.69
C GLY A 373 -7.61 13.04 1.32
N TYR A 374 -7.01 13.76 2.24
CA TYR A 374 -5.90 13.28 3.05
C TYR A 374 -5.92 13.86 4.45
N PHE A 375 -5.11 13.28 5.32
CA PHE A 375 -4.72 13.88 6.59
C PHE A 375 -3.30 13.43 6.94
N LYS A 376 -2.67 14.13 7.88
CA LYS A 376 -1.28 13.88 8.28
C LYS A 376 -1.22 13.43 9.73
N ILE A 377 -0.44 12.39 9.98
CA ILE A 377 -0.28 11.77 11.31
C ILE A 377 0.40 12.72 12.32
N ALA A 378 1.28 13.62 11.85
CA ALA A 378 2.11 14.47 12.70
C ALA A 378 1.71 15.96 12.72
N SER A 379 0.71 16.39 11.92
CA SER A 379 0.30 17.80 11.84
C SER A 379 -1.21 17.96 12.07
N ASP A 380 -1.58 18.72 13.10
CA ASP A 380 -2.91 19.29 13.47
C ASP A 380 -4.18 18.42 13.37
N ASP A 381 -4.07 17.17 12.91
CA ASP A 381 -5.13 16.19 12.71
C ASP A 381 -6.24 16.62 11.72
N THR A 382 -5.98 17.67 10.93
CA THR A 382 -6.99 18.24 10.04
C THR A 382 -7.20 17.35 8.83
N PHE A 383 -8.45 16.95 8.59
CA PHE A 383 -8.84 16.33 7.33
C PHE A 383 -8.92 17.40 6.23
N VAL A 384 -8.21 17.16 5.13
CA VAL A 384 -8.14 18.07 3.98
C VAL A 384 -8.78 17.39 2.76
N PRO A 385 -9.97 17.84 2.31
CA PRO A 385 -10.50 17.41 1.03
C PRO A 385 -9.67 17.99 -0.11
N ILE A 386 -9.32 17.16 -1.10
CA ILE A 386 -8.58 17.58 -2.29
C ILE A 386 -9.57 17.84 -3.43
N GLU A 387 -10.44 16.86 -3.68
CA GLU A 387 -11.37 16.93 -4.79
C GLU A 387 -12.67 16.23 -4.40
N VAL A 388 -13.77 16.98 -4.40
CA VAL A 388 -15.08 16.50 -3.95
C VAL A 388 -16.15 16.93 -4.94
N TYR A 389 -17.01 15.98 -5.29
CA TYR A 389 -18.18 16.22 -6.14
C TYR A 389 -19.44 15.97 -5.33
N GLU A 390 -20.40 16.87 -5.46
CA GLU A 390 -21.74 16.66 -4.95
C GLU A 390 -22.45 15.60 -5.80
N THR A 391 -23.08 14.63 -5.15
CA THR A 391 -23.88 13.61 -5.83
C THR A 391 -25.34 13.76 -5.45
N GLU A 392 -26.23 13.48 -6.41
CA GLU A 392 -27.66 13.38 -6.14
C GLU A 392 -27.96 12.16 -5.24
N ASN A 393 -29.17 12.13 -4.67
CA ASN A 393 -29.58 11.19 -3.62
C ASN A 393 -30.08 9.84 -4.13
#